data_AF-A0A7X2TH93-F1
#
_entry.id   AF-A0A7X2TH93-F1
#
_cell.length_a   1.000
_cell.length_b   1.000
_cell.length_c   1.000
_cell.angle_alpha   90.00
_cell.angle_beta   90.00
_cell.angle_gamma   90.00
#
_symmetry.space_group_name_H-M   'P 1'
#
loop_
_entity.id
_entity.type
_entity.pdbx_description
1 polymer ?
#
loop_
_entity_poly.entity_id
_entity_poly.type
_entity_poly.pdbx_seq_one_letter_code
_entity_poly.pdbx_strand_id
1 'polypeptide(L)'
;MESDVDLDGETAYKAYSSRWEIELVMRYYKQACELDETREHADYSVHGSELCSFLASLLTFRLINNFDRVKLLNSMTFRKAMSILERAKKVNMPGKGWQLIKMVQTQIDILKELGLIPKVPASDTQLLKRKRGRPRKNPAIV
;
A
#
# COMPACT_ATOMS: atom_id res chain seq x y z
N MET A 1 37.34 2.62 13.14
CA MET A 1 36.27 1.90 12.39
C MET A 1 36.20 0.52 12.99
N GLU A 2 35.11 0.23 13.67
CA GLU A 2 34.84 -1.09 14.22
C GLU A 2 34.17 -1.89 13.09
N SER A 3 34.86 -2.89 12.56
CA SER A 3 34.31 -3.81 11.57
C SER A 3 33.70 -4.97 12.35
N ASP A 4 32.42 -5.26 12.13
CA ASP A 4 31.77 -6.45 12.68
C ASP A 4 32.33 -7.67 11.94
N VAL A 5 33.39 -8.26 12.51
CA VAL A 5 34.10 -9.43 11.93
C VAL A 5 33.23 -10.68 11.99
N ASP A 6 32.23 -10.69 12.88
CA ASP A 6 31.29 -11.81 13.07
C ASP A 6 30.03 -11.69 12.20
N LEU A 7 29.94 -10.64 11.36
CA LEU A 7 28.79 -10.45 10.48
C LEU A 7 28.70 -11.59 9.46
N ASP A 8 27.55 -12.27 9.48
CA ASP A 8 27.24 -13.31 8.52
C ASP A 8 27.31 -12.80 7.06
N GLY A 9 27.89 -13.62 6.19
CA GLY A 9 28.15 -13.27 4.79
C GLY A 9 26.88 -12.99 3.98
N GLU A 10 25.76 -13.66 4.29
CA GLU A 10 24.48 -13.38 3.65
C GLU A 10 23.96 -12.00 4.07
N THR A 11 24.13 -11.64 5.33
CA THR A 11 23.76 -10.32 5.88
C THR A 11 24.60 -9.22 5.25
N ALA A 12 25.92 -9.41 5.15
CA ALA A 12 26.81 -8.48 4.47
C ALA A 12 26.43 -8.28 2.99
N TYR A 13 26.11 -9.37 2.28
CA TYR A 13 25.65 -9.31 0.90
C TYR A 13 24.33 -8.56 0.74
N LYS A 14 23.33 -8.85 1.58
CA LYS A 14 22.03 -8.15 1.55
C LYS A 14 22.16 -6.66 1.85
N ALA A 15 23.01 -6.29 2.81
CA ALA A 15 23.29 -4.89 3.11
C ALA A 15 23.94 -4.18 1.92
N TYR A 16 24.88 -4.84 1.23
CA TYR A 16 25.49 -4.29 0.03
C TYR A 16 24.51 -4.21 -1.14
N SER A 17 23.65 -5.22 -1.36
CA SER A 17 22.68 -5.21 -2.46
C SER A 17 21.63 -4.11 -2.32
N SER A 18 21.22 -3.81 -1.08
CA SER A 18 20.27 -2.73 -0.79
C SER A 18 20.89 -1.32 -0.82
N ARG A 19 22.23 -1.21 -0.96
CA ARG A 19 22.91 0.09 -1.07
C ARG A 19 22.47 0.90 -2.28
N TRP A 20 22.18 0.26 -3.40
CA TRP A 20 21.72 0.94 -4.62
C TRP A 20 20.38 1.67 -4.41
N GLU A 21 19.52 1.14 -3.53
CA GLU A 21 18.24 1.78 -3.22
C GLU A 21 18.43 3.18 -2.62
N ILE A 22 19.45 3.36 -1.78
CA ILE A 22 19.79 4.66 -1.19
C ILE A 22 20.20 5.65 -2.28
N GLU A 23 21.03 5.21 -3.24
CA GLU A 23 21.44 6.08 -4.34
C GLU A 23 20.26 6.51 -5.20
N LEU A 24 19.35 5.57 -5.52
CA LEU A 24 18.16 5.86 -6.29
C LEU A 24 17.24 6.86 -5.57
N VAL A 25 17.00 6.66 -4.28
CA VAL A 25 16.17 7.56 -3.45
C VAL A 25 16.80 8.95 -3.37
N MET A 26 18.10 9.03 -3.12
CA MET A 26 18.81 10.31 -3.00
C MET A 26 18.90 11.05 -4.33
N ARG A 27 19.05 10.34 -5.44
CA ARG A 27 19.01 10.93 -6.78
C ARG A 27 17.65 11.55 -7.07
N TYR A 28 16.57 10.82 -6.79
CA TYR A 28 15.20 11.35 -6.93
C TYR A 28 14.99 12.57 -6.02
N TYR A 29 15.35 12.47 -4.74
CA TYR A 29 15.19 13.56 -3.77
C TYR A 29 15.91 14.84 -4.20
N LYS A 30 17.18 14.74 -4.63
CA LYS A 30 17.95 15.92 -5.04
C LYS A 30 17.48 16.52 -6.37
N GLN A 31 17.15 15.65 -7.34
CA GLN A 31 16.87 16.10 -8.71
C GLN A 31 15.41 16.47 -8.93
N ALA A 32 14.46 15.71 -8.37
CA ALA A 32 13.03 15.91 -8.60
C ALA A 32 12.36 16.83 -7.58
N CYS A 33 12.96 17.03 -6.39
CA CYS A 33 12.47 18.01 -5.42
C CYS A 33 13.11 19.40 -5.57
N GLU A 34 13.95 19.62 -6.59
CA GLU A 34 14.51 20.92 -6.96
C GLU A 34 15.13 21.69 -5.78
N LEU A 35 15.88 20.99 -4.93
CA LEU A 35 16.44 21.55 -3.68
C LEU A 35 17.45 22.69 -3.91
N ASP A 36 17.87 22.93 -5.16
CA ASP A 36 18.73 24.07 -5.54
C ASP A 36 17.96 25.40 -5.63
N GLU A 37 16.62 25.40 -5.71
CA GLU A 37 15.80 26.62 -5.83
C GLU A 37 14.88 26.81 -4.63
N THR A 38 15.21 27.76 -3.74
CA THR A 38 14.35 28.11 -2.61
C THR A 38 13.59 29.41 -2.88
N ARG A 39 12.25 29.35 -2.95
CA ARG A 39 11.36 30.53 -3.00
C ARG A 39 10.97 31.05 -1.61
N GLU A 40 11.60 30.50 -0.57
CA GLU A 40 11.33 30.82 0.83
C GLU A 40 12.27 31.90 1.35
N HIS A 41 11.75 32.79 2.20
CA HIS A 41 12.46 33.98 2.66
C HIS A 41 13.34 33.76 3.91
N ALA A 42 13.27 32.60 4.57
CA ALA A 42 13.99 32.33 5.81
C ALA A 42 14.53 30.89 5.87
N ASP A 43 15.75 30.73 6.39
CA ASP A 43 16.48 29.45 6.45
C ASP A 43 15.71 28.34 7.18
N TYR A 44 14.95 28.68 8.24
CA TYR A 44 14.15 27.70 8.98
C TYR A 44 13.02 27.11 8.12
N SER A 45 12.39 27.93 7.27
CA SER A 45 11.34 27.49 6.35
C SER A 45 11.90 26.60 5.23
N VAL A 46 13.12 26.90 4.77
CA VAL A 46 13.86 26.06 3.81
C VAL A 46 14.11 24.67 4.39
N HIS A 47 14.72 24.58 5.57
CA HIS A 47 15.01 23.28 6.20
C HIS A 47 13.73 22.47 6.47
N GLY A 48 12.62 23.14 6.83
CA GLY A 48 11.33 22.49 7.03
C GLY A 48 10.73 21.92 5.75
N SER A 49 10.79 22.65 4.63
CA SER A 49 10.27 22.18 3.34
C SER A 49 11.11 21.05 2.76
N GLU A 50 12.43 21.11 2.92
CA GLU A 50 13.36 20.05 2.54
C GLU A 50 13.10 18.75 3.32
N LEU A 51 12.87 18.86 4.64
CA LEU A 51 12.53 17.71 5.48
C LEU A 51 11.21 17.06 5.04
N CYS A 52 10.18 17.86 4.79
CA CYS A 52 8.90 17.37 4.28
C CYS A 52 9.07 16.63 2.93
N SER A 53 9.86 17.20 2.02
CA SER A 53 10.15 16.60 0.71
C SER A 53 10.93 15.29 0.83
N PHE A 54 11.85 15.21 1.80
CA PHE A 54 12.58 13.98 2.11
C PHE A 54 11.64 12.88 2.62
N LEU A 55 10.80 13.20 3.61
CA LEU A 55 9.83 12.27 4.16
C LEU A 55 8.82 11.81 3.10
N ALA A 56 8.32 12.72 2.26
CA ALA A 56 7.42 12.39 1.16
C ALA A 56 8.07 11.44 0.14
N SER A 57 9.33 11.69 -0.22
CA SER A 57 10.10 10.82 -1.11
C SER A 57 10.27 9.43 -0.50
N LEU A 58 10.70 9.35 0.76
CA LEU A 58 10.87 8.09 1.48
C LEU A 58 9.57 7.29 1.54
N LEU A 59 8.45 7.93 1.91
CA LEU A 59 7.13 7.28 1.95
C LEU A 59 6.71 6.77 0.57
N THR A 60 6.99 7.55 -0.49
CA THR A 60 6.68 7.16 -1.87
C THR A 60 7.45 5.91 -2.29
N PHE A 61 8.76 5.84 -2.01
CA PHE A 61 9.55 4.64 -2.29
C PHE A 61 9.06 3.41 -1.50
N ARG A 62 8.68 3.59 -0.22
CA ARG A 62 8.09 2.50 0.58
C ARG A 62 6.77 2.02 -0.01
N LEU A 63 5.94 2.92 -0.54
CA LEU A 63 4.71 2.55 -1.25
C LEU A 63 5.01 1.78 -2.54
N ILE A 64 5.95 2.28 -3.36
CA ILE A 64 6.38 1.62 -4.60
C ILE A 64 6.88 0.20 -4.30
N ASN A 65 7.75 0.02 -3.31
CA ASN A 65 8.26 -1.31 -2.93
C ASN A 65 7.13 -2.26 -2.49
N ASN A 66 6.13 -1.77 -1.76
CA ASN A 66 4.97 -2.58 -1.39
C ASN A 66 4.09 -2.96 -2.59
N PHE A 67 3.92 -2.05 -3.56
CA PHE A 67 3.19 -2.32 -4.78
C PHE A 67 3.92 -3.28 -5.71
N ASP A 68 5.25 -3.18 -5.78
CA ASP A 68 6.09 -4.06 -6.59
C ASP A 68 6.11 -5.50 -6.05
N ARG A 69 6.15 -5.67 -4.72
CA ARG A 69 6.05 -6.99 -4.06
C ARG A 69 4.83 -7.80 -4.52
N VAL A 70 3.70 -7.13 -4.75
CA VAL A 70 2.45 -7.75 -5.25
C VAL A 70 2.26 -7.58 -6.75
N LYS A 71 3.26 -7.04 -7.47
CA LYS A 71 3.24 -6.76 -8.92
C LYS A 71 2.05 -5.88 -9.36
N LEU A 72 1.55 -5.03 -8.47
CA LEU A 72 0.36 -4.20 -8.71
C LEU A 72 0.58 -3.23 -9.87
N LEU A 73 1.79 -2.66 -9.95
CA LEU A 73 2.16 -1.66 -10.97
C LEU A 73 2.23 -2.22 -12.39
N ASN A 74 2.28 -3.55 -12.56
CA ASN A 74 2.20 -4.19 -13.88
C ASN A 74 0.78 -4.12 -14.46
N SER A 75 -0.24 -4.01 -13.59
CA SER A 75 -1.65 -4.03 -13.98
C SER A 75 -2.29 -2.64 -14.00
N MET A 76 -1.73 -1.67 -13.27
CA MET A 76 -2.27 -0.33 -13.15
C MET A 76 -1.21 0.72 -12.85
N THR A 77 -1.52 1.96 -13.20
CA THR A 77 -0.65 3.09 -12.90
C THR A 77 -0.64 3.41 -11.40
N PHE A 78 0.46 4.00 -10.92
CA PHE A 78 0.60 4.46 -9.54
C PHE A 78 -0.58 5.36 -9.11
N ARG A 79 -0.98 6.29 -9.98
CA ARG A 79 -2.15 7.18 -9.74
C ARG A 79 -3.43 6.38 -9.44
N LYS A 80 -3.68 5.31 -10.20
CA LYS A 80 -4.88 4.48 -10.01
C LYS A 80 -4.81 3.69 -8.71
N ALA A 81 -3.63 3.14 -8.36
CA ALA A 81 -3.41 2.48 -7.07
C ALA A 81 -3.68 3.45 -5.90
N MET A 82 -3.14 4.66 -5.95
CA MET A 82 -3.37 5.69 -4.94
C MET A 82 -4.84 6.07 -4.81
N SER A 83 -5.57 6.23 -5.93
CA SER A 83 -7.01 6.53 -5.91
C SER A 83 -7.84 5.41 -5.25
N ILE A 84 -7.43 4.14 -5.39
CA ILE A 84 -8.07 3.01 -4.69
C ILE A 84 -7.84 3.11 -3.19
N LEU A 85 -6.61 3.40 -2.76
CA LEU A 85 -6.27 3.56 -1.34
C LEU A 85 -6.99 4.74 -0.70
N GLU A 86 -7.09 5.87 -1.41
CA GLU A 86 -7.82 7.05 -0.93
C GLU A 86 -9.30 6.74 -0.64
N ARG A 87 -9.91 5.86 -1.44
CA ARG A 87 -11.30 5.41 -1.26
C ARG A 87 -11.45 4.35 -0.17
N ALA A 88 -10.37 3.67 0.20
CA ALA A 88 -10.36 2.58 1.17
C ALA A 88 -10.43 3.10 2.61
N LYS A 89 -11.60 3.58 3.02
CA LYS A 89 -11.85 4.09 4.37
C LYS A 89 -12.69 3.12 5.19
N LYS A 90 -12.43 3.03 6.49
CA LYS A 90 -13.30 2.37 7.46
C LYS A 90 -14.16 3.42 8.15
N VAL A 91 -15.44 3.12 8.32
CA VAL A 91 -16.41 3.95 9.03
C VAL A 91 -16.91 3.18 10.25
N ASN A 92 -16.97 3.84 11.39
CA ASN A 92 -17.54 3.25 12.60
C ASN A 92 -19.07 3.31 12.52
N MET A 93 -19.70 2.15 12.40
CA MET A 93 -21.16 2.03 12.37
C MET A 93 -21.67 1.71 13.77
N PRO A 94 -22.69 2.45 14.28
CA PRO A 94 -23.22 2.21 15.62
C PRO A 94 -23.71 0.76 15.76
N GLY A 95 -23.18 0.06 16.78
CA GLY A 95 -23.49 -1.35 17.08
C GLY A 95 -22.80 -2.40 16.20
N LYS A 96 -22.09 -2.02 15.13
CA LYS A 96 -21.41 -2.96 14.20
C LYS A 96 -19.90 -2.76 14.11
N GLY A 97 -19.36 -1.70 14.71
CA GLY A 97 -17.94 -1.38 14.73
C GLY A 97 -17.42 -0.82 13.40
N TRP A 98 -16.09 -0.86 13.21
CA TRP A 98 -15.42 -0.34 12.03
C TRP A 98 -15.62 -1.24 10.81
N GLN A 99 -16.29 -0.72 9.78
CA GLN A 99 -16.54 -1.42 8.52
C GLN A 99 -15.96 -0.67 7.34
N LEU A 100 -15.41 -1.40 6.35
CA LEU A 100 -14.96 -0.79 5.10
C LEU A 100 -16.16 -0.22 4.33
N ILE A 101 -16.01 0.97 3.76
CA ILE A 101 -16.99 1.51 2.82
C ILE A 101 -17.22 0.52 1.67
N LYS A 102 -18.43 0.53 1.09
CA LYS A 102 -18.76 -0.27 -0.08
C LYS A 102 -17.83 0.09 -1.24
N MET A 103 -17.03 -0.89 -1.68
CA MET A 103 -16.08 -0.77 -2.79
C MET A 103 -16.34 -1.86 -3.83
N VAL A 104 -15.76 -1.70 -5.02
CA VAL A 104 -15.81 -2.72 -6.07
C VAL A 104 -14.98 -3.93 -5.63
N GLN A 105 -15.43 -5.15 -5.95
CA GLN A 105 -14.77 -6.39 -5.50
C GLN A 105 -13.29 -6.45 -5.90
N THR A 106 -12.96 -6.03 -7.12
CA THR A 106 -11.57 -5.94 -7.61
C THR A 106 -10.69 -5.03 -6.76
N GLN A 107 -11.23 -3.91 -6.27
CA GLN A 107 -10.51 -3.01 -5.36
C GLN A 107 -10.31 -3.65 -3.98
N ILE A 108 -11.30 -4.39 -3.48
CA ILE A 108 -11.19 -5.12 -2.22
C ILE A 108 -10.11 -6.20 -2.32
N ASP A 109 -10.01 -6.89 -3.46
CA ASP A 109 -9.00 -7.92 -3.66
C ASP A 109 -7.58 -7.34 -3.69
N ILE A 110 -7.39 -6.16 -4.30
CA ILE A 110 -6.12 -5.41 -4.19
C ILE A 110 -5.78 -5.09 -2.73
N LEU A 111 -6.76 -4.63 -1.93
CA LEU A 111 -6.53 -4.33 -0.50
C LEU A 111 -6.15 -5.58 0.31
N LYS A 112 -6.68 -6.76 -0.06
CA LYS A 112 -6.28 -8.04 0.53
C LYS A 112 -4.88 -8.46 0.10
N GLU A 113 -4.51 -8.28 -1.17
CA GLU A 113 -3.17 -8.57 -1.68
C GLU A 113 -2.12 -7.69 -0.99
N LEU A 114 -2.42 -6.41 -0.82
CA LEU A 114 -1.60 -5.45 -0.07
C LEU A 114 -1.57 -5.72 1.45
N GLY A 115 -2.37 -6.66 1.96
CA GLY A 115 -2.41 -7.01 3.37
C GLY A 115 -3.09 -5.97 4.27
N LEU A 116 -3.83 -5.02 3.69
CA LEU A 116 -4.57 -3.97 4.41
C LEU A 116 -5.88 -4.46 5.02
N ILE A 117 -6.41 -5.57 4.49
CA ILE A 117 -7.62 -6.24 4.94
C ILE A 117 -7.31 -7.73 5.09
N PRO A 118 -7.85 -8.42 6.11
CA PRO A 118 -7.70 -9.86 6.23
C PRO A 118 -8.13 -10.56 4.93
N LYS A 119 -7.25 -11.42 4.43
CA LYS A 119 -7.61 -12.42 3.42
C LYS A 119 -8.57 -13.37 4.10
N VAL A 120 -9.87 -13.20 3.87
CA VAL A 120 -10.89 -14.13 4.41
C VAL A 120 -10.45 -15.54 4.02
N PRO A 121 -10.16 -16.43 4.99
CA PRO A 121 -9.73 -17.78 4.68
C PRO A 121 -10.87 -18.49 3.93
N ALA A 122 -10.50 -19.30 2.94
CA ALA A 122 -11.43 -20.02 2.07
C ALA A 122 -12.40 -20.95 2.83
N SER A 123 -12.15 -21.20 4.13
CA SER A 123 -13.03 -21.94 5.03
C SER A 123 -14.38 -21.23 5.27
N ASP A 124 -14.43 -19.89 5.27
CA ASP A 124 -15.67 -19.15 5.59
C ASP A 124 -16.56 -18.91 4.36
N THR A 125 -16.00 -18.98 3.15
CA THR A 125 -16.77 -18.80 1.91
C THR A 125 -17.62 -20.02 1.58
N GLN A 126 -17.30 -21.21 2.11
CA GLN A 126 -18.13 -22.40 1.97
C GLN A 126 -19.44 -22.30 2.78
N LEU A 127 -19.46 -21.53 3.88
CA LEU A 127 -20.65 -21.37 4.72
C LEU A 127 -21.69 -20.38 4.13
N LEU A 128 -21.28 -19.51 3.21
CA LEU A 128 -22.15 -18.48 2.61
C LEU A 128 -22.80 -18.88 1.28
N LYS A 129 -22.47 -20.04 0.70
CA LYS A 129 -23.25 -20.60 -0.40
C LYS A 129 -24.59 -21.10 0.15
N ARG A 130 -25.57 -20.20 0.28
CA ARG A 130 -26.95 -20.57 0.56
C ARG A 130 -27.35 -21.70 -0.39
N LYS A 131 -27.71 -22.86 0.17
CA LYS A 131 -28.27 -23.98 -0.59
C LYS A 131 -29.41 -23.42 -1.45
N ARG A 132 -29.42 -23.73 -2.76
CA ARG A 132 -30.54 -23.41 -3.64
C ARG A 132 -31.81 -23.89 -2.93
N GLY A 133 -32.72 -22.97 -2.62
CA GLY A 133 -33.98 -23.31 -1.99
C GLY A 133 -34.78 -24.27 -2.86
N ARG A 134 -35.61 -25.11 -2.24
CA ARG A 134 -36.58 -25.97 -2.93
C ARG A 134 -37.37 -25.10 -3.93
N PRO A 135 -37.55 -25.54 -5.19
CA PRO A 135 -38.39 -24.82 -6.14
C PRO A 135 -39.78 -24.57 -5.52
N ARG A 136 -40.30 -23.34 -5.66
CA ARG A 136 -41.67 -23.03 -5.23
C ARG A 136 -42.62 -23.95 -5.99
N LYS A 137 -43.43 -24.73 -5.27
CA LYS A 137 -44.53 -25.48 -5.87
C LYS A 137 -45.54 -24.45 -6.36
N ASN A 138 -45.79 -24.37 -7.66
CA ASN A 138 -46.84 -23.53 -8.21
C ASN A 138 -48.17 -23.86 -7.51
N PRO A 139 -48.98 -22.86 -7.09
CA PRO A 139 -50.37 -23.12 -6.79
C PRO A 139 -51.06 -23.43 -8.13
N ALA A 140 -51.49 -24.67 -8.31
CA ALA A 140 -52.44 -24.97 -9.37
C ALA A 140 -53.77 -24.34 -8.98
N ILE A 141 -54.16 -23.37 -9.80
CA ILE A 141 -55.49 -22.80 -9.92
C ILE A 141 -56.41 -23.90 -10.48
N VAL A 142 -57.69 -23.82 -10.10
CA VAL A 142 -58.89 -24.61 -10.49
C VAL A 142 -59.34 -25.62 -9.44
#